data_AF-A0A0R0D6V7-F1
#
_entry.id   AF-A0A0R0D6V7-F1
#
_cell.length_a   1.000
_cell.length_b   1.000
_cell.length_c   1.000
_cell.angle_alpha   90.00
_cell.angle_beta   90.00
_cell.angle_gamma   90.00
#
_symmetry.space_group_name_H-M   'P 1'
#
loop_
_entity.id
_entity.type
_entity.pdbx_description
1 polymer ?
#
loop_
_entity_poly.entity_id
_entity_poly.type
_entity_poly.pdbx_seq_one_letter_code
_entity_poly.pdbx_strand_id
1 'polypeptide(L)'
;MFIMLEMRAEIARAQELLELTLEQQSDGNVVRDIGYPGGRRPHETIKTFGKYWYWSGALTAGSTRTPRRLNWFGLYSDNDGVSITVEVNVVEEGRNDRVGGFFARHSDTGRIYLFHSARIGGGRAGVGKEAFLAWSNEPLRQVMDSEGAYREGVLMGPVEGKGAARTLLRYVSIVAAFKDAVREGEVDSPEFQRRLAQLREYYAEPMGSRSGHRGRVLDYISRHGEVVDALSAWLQEAGLKRGRRLVKNVLIDLGVAKGDQLEDVFEVKTSTDRSSVYAGIGQLMVHGVRAGRRVLVLPEEGVLPAGIEEALEELGIELLRFRLTPHDVVLLME
;
A
#
# COMPACT_ATOMS: atom_id res chain seq x y z
N MET A 1 3.83 -16.40 2.46
CA MET A 1 4.20 -16.29 1.02
C MET A 1 2.93 -16.02 0.23
N PHE A 2 3.00 -15.32 -0.92
CA PHE A 2 1.83 -15.10 -1.79
C PHE A 2 1.92 -15.97 -3.04
N ILE A 3 0.81 -16.62 -3.39
CA ILE A 3 0.66 -17.49 -4.56
C ILE A 3 -0.39 -16.85 -5.47
N MET A 4 -0.06 -16.63 -6.74
CA MET A 4 -0.98 -16.03 -7.71
C MET A 4 -2.19 -16.94 -7.94
N LEU A 5 -3.37 -16.33 -8.07
CA LEU A 5 -4.54 -17.04 -8.59
C LEU A 5 -4.51 -17.01 -10.12
N GLU A 6 -4.47 -18.18 -10.75
CA GLU A 6 -4.36 -18.30 -12.21
C GLU A 6 -5.56 -19.05 -12.81
N MET A 7 -6.23 -19.90 -12.03
CA MET A 7 -7.41 -20.62 -12.49
C MET A 7 -8.61 -19.69 -12.63
N ARG A 8 -9.30 -19.77 -13.77
CA ARG A 8 -10.50 -18.97 -14.08
C ARG A 8 -11.53 -18.96 -12.94
N ALA A 9 -11.83 -20.14 -12.39
CA ALA A 9 -12.82 -20.28 -11.32
C ALA A 9 -12.38 -19.59 -10.01
N GLU A 10 -11.09 -19.61 -9.68
CA GLU A 10 -10.58 -18.95 -8.47
C GLU A 10 -10.54 -17.44 -8.64
N ILE A 11 -10.13 -16.95 -9.80
CA ILE A 11 -10.14 -15.52 -10.13
C ILE A 11 -11.58 -14.99 -10.12
N ALA A 12 -12.52 -15.70 -10.74
CA ALA A 12 -13.93 -15.32 -10.76
C ALA A 12 -14.51 -15.23 -9.34
N ARG A 13 -14.20 -16.21 -8.47
CA ARG A 13 -14.63 -16.19 -7.07
C ARG A 13 -14.00 -15.03 -6.29
N ALA A 14 -12.70 -14.76 -6.49
CA ALA A 14 -12.02 -13.64 -5.86
C ALA A 14 -12.61 -12.29 -6.29
N GLN A 15 -12.96 -12.17 -7.58
CA GLN A 15 -13.63 -10.99 -8.12
C GLN A 15 -15.03 -10.81 -7.53
N GLU A 16 -15.83 -11.88 -7.43
CA GLU A 16 -17.16 -11.85 -6.83
C GLU A 16 -17.09 -11.43 -5.34
N LEU A 17 -16.13 -11.97 -4.58
CA LEU A 17 -15.90 -11.57 -3.20
C LEU A 17 -15.51 -10.09 -3.07
N LEU A 18 -14.64 -9.59 -3.96
CA LEU A 18 -14.27 -8.17 -4.01
C LEU A 18 -15.50 -7.28 -4.25
N GLU A 19 -16.30 -7.61 -5.26
CA GLU A 19 -17.51 -6.87 -5.63
C GLU A 19 -18.55 -6.87 -4.51
N LEU A 20 -18.80 -8.03 -3.92
CA LEU A 20 -19.72 -8.20 -2.79
C LEU A 20 -19.26 -7.41 -1.56
N THR A 21 -17.96 -7.47 -1.25
CA THR A 21 -17.39 -6.76 -0.10
C THR A 21 -17.50 -5.25 -0.27
N LEU A 22 -17.20 -4.74 -1.48
CA LEU A 22 -17.34 -3.32 -1.79
C LEU A 22 -18.80 -2.88 -1.84
N GLU A 23 -19.74 -3.71 -2.30
CA GLU A 23 -21.18 -3.45 -2.15
C GLU A 23 -21.56 -3.28 -0.67
N GLN A 24 -21.24 -4.28 0.15
CA GLN A 24 -21.64 -4.33 1.56
C GLN A 24 -21.04 -3.21 2.40
N GLN A 25 -19.88 -2.67 2.01
CA GLN A 25 -19.17 -1.61 2.74
C GLN A 25 -19.35 -0.22 2.12
N SER A 26 -20.15 -0.09 1.06
CA SER A 26 -20.44 1.20 0.42
C SER A 26 -21.46 2.02 1.21
N ASP A 27 -21.36 3.34 1.09
CA ASP A 27 -22.36 4.28 1.64
C ASP A 27 -23.64 4.32 0.79
N GLY A 28 -23.57 3.79 -0.43
CA GLY A 28 -24.67 3.77 -1.38
C GLY A 28 -24.22 3.68 -2.83
N ASN A 29 -25.20 3.77 -3.72
CA ASN A 29 -25.01 3.74 -5.16
C ASN A 29 -25.52 5.06 -5.77
N VAL A 30 -24.77 5.63 -6.72
CA VAL A 30 -25.17 6.82 -7.47
C VAL A 30 -24.91 6.63 -8.96
N VAL A 31 -25.69 7.30 -9.80
CA VAL A 31 -25.49 7.28 -11.26
C VAL A 31 -24.61 8.44 -11.68
N ARG A 32 -23.51 8.18 -12.38
CA ARG A 32 -22.56 9.18 -12.87
C ARG A 32 -21.99 8.80 -14.24
N ASP A 33 -21.51 9.81 -14.95
CA ASP A 33 -20.64 9.59 -16.09
C ASP A 33 -19.21 9.28 -15.61
N ILE A 34 -18.60 8.20 -16.12
CA ILE A 34 -17.21 7.85 -15.81
C ILE A 34 -16.30 8.29 -16.96
N GLY A 35 -15.47 9.30 -16.73
CA GLY A 35 -14.49 9.81 -17.67
C GLY A 35 -13.16 9.04 -17.65
N TYR A 36 -12.58 8.83 -18.84
CA TYR A 36 -11.26 8.25 -19.04
C TYR A 36 -10.56 8.87 -20.27
N PRO A 37 -9.23 8.72 -20.42
CA PRO A 37 -8.53 9.29 -21.58
C PRO A 37 -9.15 8.82 -22.91
N GLY A 38 -9.67 9.77 -23.69
CA GLY A 38 -10.28 9.51 -24.99
C GLY A 38 -11.77 9.11 -24.97
N GLY A 39 -12.47 9.18 -23.83
CA GLY A 39 -13.91 8.94 -23.81
C GLY A 39 -14.58 9.04 -22.44
N ARG A 40 -15.86 8.65 -22.41
CA ARG A 40 -16.64 8.49 -21.19
C ARG A 40 -17.59 7.29 -21.29
N ARG A 41 -17.94 6.71 -20.15
CA ARG A 41 -19.07 5.80 -20.00
C ARG A 41 -20.22 6.54 -19.32
N PRO A 42 -21.31 6.83 -20.03
CA PRO A 42 -22.39 7.61 -19.48
C PRO A 42 -23.30 6.76 -18.57
N HIS A 43 -23.89 7.40 -17.56
CA HIS A 43 -24.94 6.82 -16.71
C HIS A 43 -24.60 5.47 -16.06
N GLU A 44 -23.36 5.29 -15.63
CA GLU A 44 -22.95 4.09 -14.90
C GLU A 44 -23.35 4.21 -13.42
N THR A 45 -23.76 3.09 -12.82
CA THR A 45 -24.01 3.04 -11.37
C THR A 45 -22.70 2.76 -10.65
N ILE A 46 -22.23 3.73 -9.86
CA ILE A 46 -21.01 3.63 -9.06
C ILE A 46 -21.35 3.47 -7.58
N LYS A 47 -20.45 2.82 -6.83
CA LYS A 47 -20.50 2.72 -5.37
C LYS A 47 -19.75 3.89 -4.75
N THR A 48 -20.30 4.51 -3.71
CA THR A 48 -19.67 5.62 -3.00
C THR A 48 -19.11 5.20 -1.64
N PHE A 49 -17.99 5.82 -1.25
CA PHE A 49 -17.34 5.65 0.03
C PHE A 49 -16.78 7.00 0.49
N GLY A 50 -17.61 7.87 1.05
CA GLY A 50 -17.29 9.25 1.37
C GLY A 50 -16.74 9.98 0.15
N LYS A 51 -15.44 10.29 0.16
CA LYS A 51 -14.74 10.97 -0.94
C LYS A 51 -14.22 10.05 -2.05
N TYR A 52 -14.61 8.77 -2.07
CA TYR A 52 -14.17 7.80 -3.09
C TYR A 52 -15.34 7.14 -3.80
N TRP A 53 -15.06 6.55 -4.95
CA TRP A 53 -16.00 5.70 -5.67
C TRP A 53 -15.34 4.45 -6.26
N TYR A 54 -16.17 3.45 -6.52
CA TYR A 54 -15.80 2.20 -7.21
C TYR A 54 -16.83 1.83 -8.28
N TRP A 55 -16.34 1.27 -9.38
CA TRP A 55 -17.14 0.62 -10.41
C TRP A 55 -16.45 -0.65 -10.89
N SER A 56 -17.24 -1.67 -11.20
CA SER A 56 -16.78 -2.89 -11.84
C SER A 56 -17.54 -3.17 -13.12
N GLY A 57 -16.87 -3.88 -14.03
CA GLY A 57 -17.48 -4.35 -15.26
C GLY A 57 -16.65 -5.41 -15.94
N ALA A 58 -17.04 -5.79 -17.14
CA ALA A 58 -16.30 -6.74 -17.96
C ALA A 58 -15.90 -6.09 -19.29
N LEU A 59 -14.67 -6.36 -19.70
CA LEU A 59 -14.24 -6.17 -21.08
C LEU A 59 -14.15 -7.54 -21.72
N THR A 60 -15.15 -7.89 -22.52
CA THR A 60 -15.15 -9.11 -23.32
C THR A 60 -14.13 -9.00 -24.45
N ALA A 61 -13.49 -10.12 -24.82
CA ALA A 61 -12.61 -10.14 -25.97
C ALA A 61 -13.37 -9.79 -27.25
N GLY A 62 -13.00 -8.68 -27.87
CA GLY A 62 -13.01 -8.60 -29.33
C GLY A 62 -11.76 -9.31 -29.89
N SER A 63 -11.61 -9.34 -31.22
CA SER A 63 -10.55 -10.07 -31.93
C SER A 63 -9.10 -9.75 -31.53
N THR A 64 -8.84 -8.70 -30.73
CA THR A 64 -7.49 -8.24 -30.36
C THR A 64 -7.30 -7.87 -28.87
N ARG A 65 -8.31 -8.06 -28.01
CA ARG A 65 -8.25 -7.63 -26.60
C ARG A 65 -8.34 -8.80 -25.64
N THR A 66 -7.41 -8.86 -24.67
CA THR A 66 -7.46 -9.85 -23.57
C THR A 66 -8.72 -9.61 -22.71
N PRO A 67 -9.57 -10.64 -22.51
CA PRO A 67 -10.69 -10.56 -21.57
C PRO A 67 -10.23 -10.18 -20.17
N ARG A 68 -10.95 -9.26 -19.53
CA ARG A 68 -10.62 -8.83 -18.18
C ARG A 68 -11.82 -8.24 -17.44
N ARG A 69 -11.81 -8.42 -16.14
CA ARG A 69 -12.65 -7.68 -15.21
C ARG A 69 -12.07 -6.29 -15.02
N LEU A 70 -12.92 -5.29 -15.20
CA LEU A 70 -12.59 -3.90 -14.98
C LEU A 70 -12.87 -3.58 -13.52
N ASN A 71 -11.90 -2.98 -12.83
CA ASN A 71 -12.03 -2.51 -11.46
C ASN A 71 -11.51 -1.08 -11.42
N TRP A 72 -12.43 -0.12 -11.41
CA TRP A 72 -12.10 1.30 -11.49
C TRP A 72 -12.41 1.97 -10.17
N PHE A 73 -11.44 2.73 -9.68
CA PHE A 73 -11.58 3.49 -8.46
C PHE A 73 -11.24 4.95 -8.75
N GLY A 74 -11.89 5.85 -8.01
CA GLY A 74 -11.52 7.25 -8.08
C GLY A 74 -11.95 8.07 -6.88
N LEU A 75 -11.57 9.35 -6.93
CA LEU A 75 -12.10 10.35 -6.01
C LEU A 75 -13.52 10.73 -6.44
N TYR A 76 -14.43 10.72 -5.49
CA TYR A 76 -15.82 11.12 -5.67
C TYR A 76 -15.94 12.63 -5.49
N SER A 77 -16.77 13.24 -6.33
CA SER A 77 -17.20 14.63 -6.24
C SER A 77 -18.66 14.70 -6.67
N ASP A 78 -19.43 15.64 -6.14
CA ASP A 78 -20.85 15.81 -6.48
C ASP A 78 -21.12 16.40 -7.87
N ASN A 79 -20.09 16.50 -8.71
CA ASN A 79 -20.25 16.84 -10.13
C ASN A 79 -20.97 15.72 -10.90
N ASP A 80 -21.51 16.06 -12.07
CA ASP A 80 -22.24 15.13 -12.95
C ASP A 80 -21.38 13.94 -13.45
N GLY A 81 -20.06 14.06 -13.39
CA GLY A 81 -19.13 13.02 -13.78
C GLY A 81 -17.97 12.83 -12.80
N VAL A 82 -17.38 11.63 -12.86
CA VAL A 82 -16.22 11.23 -12.07
C VAL A 82 -15.09 10.76 -12.99
N SER A 83 -13.84 10.88 -12.53
CA SER A 83 -12.66 10.44 -13.28
C SER A 83 -11.99 9.25 -12.61
N ILE A 84 -11.46 8.32 -13.41
CA ILE A 84 -10.72 7.16 -12.91
C ILE A 84 -9.37 7.62 -12.32
N THR A 85 -9.17 7.38 -11.02
CA THR A 85 -7.86 7.59 -10.37
C THR A 85 -6.95 6.39 -10.62
N VAL A 86 -7.45 5.17 -10.48
CA VAL A 86 -6.67 3.94 -10.68
C VAL A 86 -7.52 2.83 -11.31
N GLU A 87 -6.90 2.10 -12.24
CA GLU A 87 -7.46 0.90 -12.86
C GLU A 87 -6.75 -0.33 -12.31
N VAL A 88 -7.49 -1.22 -11.66
CA VAL A 88 -6.97 -2.48 -11.09
C VAL A 88 -7.59 -3.66 -11.81
N ASN A 89 -7.64 -3.56 -13.14
CA ASN A 89 -8.26 -4.58 -13.99
C ASN A 89 -7.54 -5.92 -13.78
N VAL A 90 -8.29 -7.02 -13.78
CA VAL A 90 -7.78 -8.38 -13.57
C VAL A 90 -8.15 -9.25 -14.76
N VAL A 91 -7.21 -10.07 -15.26
CA VAL A 91 -7.52 -11.04 -16.33
C VAL A 91 -8.52 -12.08 -15.86
N GLU A 92 -9.25 -12.72 -16.77
CA GLU A 92 -10.17 -13.80 -16.39
C GLU A 92 -9.46 -15.13 -16.08
N GLU A 93 -8.25 -15.33 -16.59
CA GLU A 93 -7.51 -16.59 -16.50
C GLU A 93 -6.01 -16.38 -16.76
N GLY A 94 -5.18 -17.17 -16.07
CA GLY A 94 -3.73 -17.22 -16.23
C GLY A 94 -2.99 -15.98 -15.74
N ARG A 95 -1.67 -15.97 -15.96
CA ARG A 95 -0.79 -14.82 -15.72
C ARG A 95 -0.75 -13.90 -16.94
N ASN A 96 -0.93 -12.60 -16.72
CA ASN A 96 -0.68 -11.58 -17.74
C ASN A 96 -0.08 -10.31 -17.12
N ASP A 97 1.21 -10.10 -17.37
CA ASP A 97 1.96 -8.99 -16.77
C ASP A 97 1.68 -7.63 -17.42
N ARG A 98 0.96 -7.60 -18.55
CA ARG A 98 0.49 -6.35 -19.18
C ARG A 98 -0.73 -5.78 -18.45
N VAL A 99 -1.54 -6.61 -17.82
CA VAL A 99 -2.70 -6.18 -17.02
C VAL A 99 -2.25 -5.81 -15.61
N GLY A 100 -2.70 -4.66 -15.09
CA GLY A 100 -2.15 -4.06 -13.89
C GLY A 100 -2.52 -4.78 -12.59
N GLY A 101 -3.76 -5.25 -12.48
CA GLY A 101 -4.29 -5.94 -11.30
C GLY A 101 -4.17 -7.46 -11.40
N PHE A 102 -4.06 -8.11 -10.24
CA PHE A 102 -4.09 -9.57 -10.10
C PHE A 102 -4.44 -9.96 -8.66
N PHE A 103 -4.97 -11.17 -8.48
CA PHE A 103 -5.23 -11.73 -7.15
C PHE A 103 -4.09 -12.64 -6.72
N ALA A 104 -3.84 -12.67 -5.43
CA ALA A 104 -2.97 -13.67 -4.83
C ALA A 104 -3.52 -14.16 -3.50
N ARG A 105 -3.30 -15.44 -3.24
CA ARG A 105 -3.63 -16.10 -1.99
C ARG A 105 -2.40 -16.12 -1.10
N HIS A 106 -2.57 -15.79 0.17
CA HIS A 106 -1.51 -16.03 1.14
C HIS A 106 -1.44 -17.51 1.51
N SER A 107 -0.27 -18.13 1.37
CA SER A 107 -0.04 -19.57 1.56
C SER A 107 -0.50 -20.09 2.93
N ASP A 108 -0.27 -19.30 3.98
CA ASP A 108 -0.46 -19.79 5.36
C ASP A 108 -1.88 -19.56 5.88
N THR A 109 -2.59 -18.58 5.32
CA THR A 109 -3.93 -18.20 5.82
C THR A 109 -5.05 -18.50 4.84
N GLY A 110 -4.72 -18.78 3.58
CA GLY A 110 -5.69 -19.00 2.51
C GLY A 110 -6.44 -17.73 2.07
N ARG A 111 -6.23 -16.59 2.74
CA ARG A 111 -6.86 -15.31 2.44
C ARG A 111 -6.42 -14.77 1.09
N ILE A 112 -7.35 -14.13 0.38
CA ILE A 112 -7.15 -13.60 -0.97
C ILE A 112 -7.01 -12.09 -0.90
N TYR A 113 -6.05 -11.56 -1.67
CA TYR A 113 -5.74 -10.14 -1.72
C TYR A 113 -5.70 -9.65 -3.16
N LEU A 114 -6.06 -8.38 -3.35
CA LEU A 114 -5.89 -7.67 -4.60
C LEU A 114 -4.50 -7.01 -4.61
N PHE A 115 -3.78 -7.21 -5.71
CA PHE A 115 -2.50 -6.58 -5.99
C PHE A 115 -2.60 -5.67 -7.20
N HIS A 116 -1.77 -4.62 -7.20
CA HIS A 116 -1.56 -3.77 -8.36
C HIS A 116 -0.07 -3.70 -8.72
N SER A 117 0.25 -3.72 -10.01
CA SER A 117 1.64 -3.70 -10.50
C SER A 117 2.40 -2.38 -10.23
N ALA A 118 1.77 -1.40 -9.58
CA ALA A 118 2.24 -0.02 -9.42
C ALA A 118 2.48 0.74 -10.73
N ARG A 119 2.12 0.18 -11.89
CA ARG A 119 2.13 0.91 -13.17
C ARG A 119 0.97 1.90 -13.19
N ILE A 120 1.22 3.11 -12.68
CA ILE A 120 0.24 4.19 -12.65
C ILE A 120 0.08 4.76 -14.07
N GLY A 121 -1.15 4.74 -14.59
CA GLY A 121 -1.50 5.36 -15.87
C GLY A 121 -1.77 6.87 -15.72
N GLY A 122 -1.67 7.61 -16.82
CA GLY A 122 -1.98 9.05 -16.83
C GLY A 122 -1.42 9.88 -17.97
N GLY A 123 -0.59 9.33 -18.87
CA GLY A 123 -0.07 10.00 -20.08
C GLY A 123 0.90 11.17 -19.83
N ARG A 124 0.92 11.73 -18.62
CA ARG A 124 1.80 12.81 -18.20
C ARG A 124 3.21 12.31 -17.93
N ALA A 125 4.20 13.03 -18.44
CA ALA A 125 5.61 12.79 -18.12
C ALA A 125 5.83 12.86 -16.59
N GLY A 126 6.62 11.93 -16.05
CA GLY A 126 6.85 11.79 -14.60
C GLY A 126 5.90 10.81 -13.89
N VAL A 127 4.80 10.40 -14.52
CA VAL A 127 3.91 9.35 -13.98
C VAL A 127 4.40 7.97 -14.45
N GLY A 128 4.96 7.17 -13.53
CA GLY A 128 5.45 5.82 -13.83
C GLY A 128 5.69 4.99 -12.57
N LYS A 129 5.91 3.67 -12.73
CA LYS A 129 6.07 2.71 -11.62
C LYS A 129 7.16 3.14 -10.64
N GLU A 130 8.36 3.41 -11.14
CA GLU A 130 9.51 3.78 -10.30
C GLU A 130 9.27 5.10 -9.56
N ALA A 131 8.76 6.11 -10.25
CA ALA A 131 8.44 7.40 -9.64
C ALA A 131 7.36 7.27 -8.56
N PHE A 132 6.31 6.48 -8.82
CA PHE A 132 5.28 6.19 -7.83
C PHE A 132 5.84 5.49 -6.59
N LEU A 133 6.64 4.44 -6.79
CA LEU A 133 7.25 3.70 -5.68
C LEU A 133 8.23 4.57 -4.90
N ALA A 134 9.05 5.37 -5.60
CA ALA A 134 9.96 6.32 -4.97
C ALA A 134 9.18 7.35 -4.16
N TRP A 135 8.05 7.87 -4.65
CA TRP A 135 7.27 8.89 -3.95
C TRP A 135 6.50 8.31 -2.75
N SER A 136 5.83 7.18 -2.93
CA SER A 136 4.95 6.57 -1.93
C SER A 136 5.68 5.69 -0.90
N ASN A 137 6.84 5.14 -1.25
CA ASN A 137 7.48 4.00 -0.58
C ASN A 137 6.54 2.81 -0.33
N GLU A 138 5.60 2.57 -1.25
CA GLU A 138 4.81 1.34 -1.17
C GLU A 138 5.72 0.14 -1.46
N PRO A 139 5.76 -0.88 -0.59
CA PRO A 139 6.64 -2.02 -0.78
C PRO A 139 6.12 -2.93 -1.90
N LEU A 140 7.03 -3.35 -2.78
CA LEU A 140 6.75 -4.45 -3.71
C LEU A 140 6.84 -5.78 -2.97
N ARG A 141 5.80 -6.60 -3.13
CA ARG A 141 5.78 -7.98 -2.65
C ARG A 141 5.95 -8.94 -3.81
N GLN A 142 6.76 -9.96 -3.60
CA GLN A 142 6.90 -11.06 -4.54
C GLN A 142 5.70 -12.01 -4.40
N VAL A 143 5.08 -12.31 -5.54
CA VAL A 143 3.98 -13.26 -5.69
C VAL A 143 4.43 -14.36 -6.64
N MET A 144 4.42 -15.60 -6.18
CA MET A 144 4.85 -16.75 -6.96
C MET A 144 3.69 -17.27 -7.81
N ASP A 145 3.92 -17.56 -9.09
CA ASP A 145 2.96 -18.26 -9.94
C ASP A 145 3.12 -19.79 -9.84
N SER A 146 2.27 -20.53 -10.55
CA SER A 146 2.28 -21.99 -10.58
C SER A 146 3.52 -22.59 -11.25
N GLU A 147 4.25 -21.82 -12.05
CA GLU A 147 5.52 -22.21 -12.67
C GLU A 147 6.74 -21.90 -11.78
N GLY A 148 6.52 -21.29 -10.62
CA GLY A 148 7.57 -20.90 -9.67
C GLY A 148 8.28 -19.59 -10.03
N ALA A 149 7.81 -18.87 -11.04
CA ALA A 149 8.28 -17.53 -11.37
C ALA A 149 7.60 -16.49 -10.46
N TYR A 150 8.29 -15.37 -10.26
CA TYR A 150 7.76 -14.30 -9.41
C TYR A 150 7.19 -13.15 -10.24
N ARG A 151 6.13 -12.55 -9.72
CA ARG A 151 5.60 -11.26 -10.14
C ARG A 151 5.57 -10.33 -8.93
N GLU A 152 5.99 -9.09 -9.13
CA GLU A 152 5.91 -8.07 -8.09
C GLU A 152 4.61 -7.28 -8.18
N GLY A 153 4.07 -6.91 -7.02
CA GLY A 153 2.96 -5.97 -6.91
C GLY A 153 2.90 -5.30 -5.56
N VAL A 154 2.26 -4.13 -5.52
CA VAL A 154 1.81 -3.51 -4.28
C VAL A 154 0.54 -4.21 -3.84
N LEU A 155 0.53 -4.63 -2.58
CA LEU A 155 -0.63 -5.22 -1.92
C LEU A 155 -1.64 -4.10 -1.66
N MET A 156 -2.79 -4.11 -2.34
CA MET A 156 -3.83 -3.10 -2.11
C MET A 156 -4.66 -3.39 -0.86
N GLY A 157 -4.98 -4.65 -0.61
CA GLY A 157 -5.83 -5.06 0.50
C GLY A 157 -6.49 -6.42 0.27
N PRO A 158 -7.14 -6.98 1.31
CA PRO A 158 -7.92 -8.20 1.18
C PRO A 158 -9.17 -7.97 0.32
N VAL A 159 -9.65 -9.01 -0.35
CA VAL A 159 -10.90 -8.94 -1.13
C VAL A 159 -12.16 -9.07 -0.27
N GLU A 160 -12.00 -9.43 1.00
CA GLU A 160 -13.09 -9.65 1.96
C GLU A 160 -12.65 -9.26 3.39
N GLY A 161 -13.62 -9.15 4.30
CA GLY A 161 -13.37 -8.88 5.72
C GLY A 161 -13.66 -7.44 6.16
N LYS A 162 -13.75 -7.24 7.47
CA LYS A 162 -14.07 -5.94 8.07
C LYS A 162 -12.94 -4.94 7.78
N GLY A 163 -13.26 -3.87 7.03
CA GLY A 163 -12.28 -2.83 6.67
C GLY A 163 -11.57 -3.03 5.34
N ALA A 164 -11.89 -4.08 4.57
CA ALA A 164 -11.32 -4.33 3.25
C ALA A 164 -11.45 -3.12 2.32
N ALA A 165 -12.64 -2.49 2.26
CA ALA A 165 -12.86 -1.29 1.44
C ALA A 165 -11.92 -0.15 1.86
N ARG A 166 -11.71 0.07 3.16
CA ARG A 166 -10.80 1.12 3.63
C ARG A 166 -9.38 0.90 3.13
N THR A 167 -8.83 -0.31 3.26
CA THR A 167 -7.46 -0.54 2.79
C THR A 167 -7.35 -0.36 1.29
N LEU A 168 -8.30 -0.90 0.51
CA LEU A 168 -8.32 -0.72 -0.94
C LEU A 168 -8.34 0.78 -1.32
N LEU A 169 -9.17 1.58 -0.64
CA LEU A 169 -9.31 3.02 -0.88
C LEU A 169 -8.12 3.84 -0.36
N ARG A 170 -7.37 3.35 0.63
CA ARG A 170 -6.08 3.94 1.02
C ARG A 170 -5.12 3.96 -0.16
N TYR A 171 -5.01 2.85 -0.90
CA TYR A 171 -4.17 2.81 -2.10
C TYR A 171 -4.64 3.81 -3.17
N VAL A 172 -5.96 3.96 -3.37
CA VAL A 172 -6.53 4.96 -4.28
C VAL A 172 -6.12 6.38 -3.88
N SER A 173 -6.12 6.67 -2.58
CA SER A 173 -5.69 7.96 -2.01
C SER A 173 -4.22 8.26 -2.31
N ILE A 174 -3.36 7.26 -2.14
CA ILE A 174 -1.92 7.39 -2.41
C ILE A 174 -1.68 7.64 -3.90
N VAL A 175 -2.41 6.95 -4.78
CA VAL A 175 -2.31 7.19 -6.23
C VAL A 175 -2.83 8.59 -6.60
N ALA A 176 -3.91 9.06 -5.99
CA ALA A 176 -4.42 10.42 -6.20
C ALA A 176 -3.37 11.46 -5.77
N ALA A 177 -2.87 11.35 -4.54
CA ALA A 177 -1.88 12.27 -3.99
C ALA A 177 -0.57 12.26 -4.80
N PHE A 178 -0.12 11.09 -5.29
CA PHE A 178 1.01 11.01 -6.21
C PHE A 178 0.75 11.78 -7.52
N LYS A 179 -0.44 11.65 -8.10
CA LYS A 179 -0.80 12.37 -9.34
C LYS A 179 -0.86 13.88 -9.10
N ASP A 180 -1.30 14.32 -7.93
CA ASP A 180 -1.29 15.74 -7.53
C ASP A 180 0.14 16.25 -7.33
N ALA A 181 1.01 15.50 -6.64
CA ALA A 181 2.43 15.83 -6.48
C ALA A 181 3.17 15.95 -7.83
N VAL A 182 2.85 15.06 -8.78
CA VAL A 182 3.36 15.18 -10.17
C VAL A 182 2.80 16.42 -10.86
N ARG A 183 1.54 16.80 -10.57
CA ARG A 183 0.95 18.02 -11.12
C ARG A 183 1.66 19.27 -10.63
N GLU A 184 2.04 19.27 -9.37
CA GLU A 184 2.69 20.37 -8.66
C GLU A 184 4.21 20.43 -8.87
N GLY A 185 4.79 19.43 -9.55
CA GLY A 185 6.21 19.40 -9.91
C GLY A 185 7.13 18.89 -8.79
N GLU A 186 6.58 18.28 -7.73
CA GLU A 186 7.39 17.72 -6.64
C GLU A 186 8.36 16.65 -7.13
N VAL A 187 7.95 15.87 -8.13
CA VAL A 187 8.75 14.81 -8.76
C VAL A 187 9.90 15.34 -9.62
N ASP A 188 9.90 16.64 -9.93
CA ASP A 188 11.01 17.28 -10.67
C ASP A 188 12.09 17.81 -9.71
N SER A 189 11.84 17.77 -8.39
CA SER A 189 12.77 18.28 -7.39
C SER A 189 14.09 17.48 -7.34
N PRO A 190 15.25 18.12 -7.10
CA PRO A 190 16.52 17.42 -6.94
C PRO A 190 16.51 16.38 -5.82
N GLU A 191 15.73 16.62 -4.76
CA GLU A 191 15.58 15.68 -3.67
C GLU A 191 14.86 14.40 -4.12
N PHE A 192 13.76 14.54 -4.85
CA PHE A 192 13.04 13.39 -5.39
C PHE A 192 13.91 12.59 -6.37
N GLN A 193 14.66 13.27 -7.24
CA GLN A 193 15.57 12.60 -8.18
C GLN A 193 16.64 11.77 -7.46
N ARG A 194 17.15 12.24 -6.30
CA ARG A 194 18.05 11.44 -5.45
C ARG A 194 17.37 10.19 -4.89
N ARG A 195 16.14 10.32 -4.38
CA ARG A 195 15.36 9.18 -3.85
C ARG A 195 15.02 8.16 -4.93
N LEU A 196 14.70 8.63 -6.14
CA LEU A 196 14.48 7.78 -7.31
C LEU A 196 15.76 7.04 -7.71
N ALA A 197 16.92 7.70 -7.67
CA ALA A 197 18.20 7.05 -7.94
C ALA A 197 18.51 5.95 -6.89
N GLN A 198 18.30 6.23 -5.61
CA GLN A 198 18.45 5.24 -4.53
C GLN A 198 17.52 4.04 -4.69
N LEU A 199 16.27 4.27 -5.09
CA LEU A 199 15.32 3.19 -5.40
C LEU A 199 15.84 2.31 -6.55
N ARG A 200 16.33 2.94 -7.62
CA ARG A 200 16.89 2.21 -8.78
C ARG A 200 18.11 1.38 -8.38
N GLU A 201 19.00 1.94 -7.58
CA GLU A 201 20.17 1.23 -7.05
C GLU A 201 19.74 0.01 -6.21
N TYR A 202 18.77 0.20 -5.30
CA TYR A 202 18.23 -0.89 -4.48
C TYR A 202 17.66 -2.05 -5.30
N TYR A 203 16.97 -1.77 -6.41
CA TYR A 203 16.40 -2.80 -7.28
C TYR A 203 17.34 -3.26 -8.42
N ALA A 204 18.48 -2.60 -8.64
CA ALA A 204 19.48 -2.99 -9.63
C ALA A 204 20.38 -4.14 -9.14
N GLU A 205 20.48 -4.35 -7.83
CA GLU A 205 21.16 -5.53 -7.28
C GLU A 205 20.46 -6.81 -7.75
N PRO A 206 21.18 -7.78 -8.37
CA PRO A 206 20.59 -9.05 -8.78
C PRO A 206 20.00 -9.74 -7.55
N MET A 207 18.66 -9.72 -7.47
CA MET A 207 17.93 -10.39 -6.40
C MET A 207 18.00 -11.90 -6.61
N GLY A 208 19.12 -12.49 -6.18
CA GLY A 208 19.21 -13.92 -5.91
C GLY A 208 18.07 -14.31 -4.96
N SER A 209 17.37 -15.39 -5.31
CA SER A 209 16.17 -15.92 -4.66
C SER A 209 16.19 -15.74 -3.13
N ARG A 210 15.47 -14.74 -2.62
CA ARG A 210 15.25 -14.56 -1.19
C ARG A 210 14.11 -15.48 -0.75
N SER A 211 14.46 -16.71 -0.38
CA SER A 211 13.57 -17.67 0.28
C SER A 211 13.62 -17.44 1.80
N GLY A 212 12.49 -17.05 2.40
CA GLY A 212 12.36 -16.86 3.86
C GLY A 212 10.91 -16.91 4.35
N HIS A 213 10.55 -18.05 4.95
CA HIS A 213 9.30 -18.45 5.65
C HIS A 213 9.06 -17.65 6.98
N ARG A 214 7.93 -17.64 7.72
CA ARG A 214 6.58 -18.28 7.78
C ARG A 214 5.73 -17.51 8.83
N GLY A 215 4.39 -17.44 8.66
CA GLY A 215 3.40 -17.61 9.75
C GLY A 215 2.80 -16.41 10.53
N ARG A 216 1.48 -16.17 10.30
CA ARG A 216 0.43 -15.46 11.12
C ARG A 216 0.66 -13.94 11.37
N VAL A 217 -0.23 -12.99 11.09
CA VAL A 217 -1.69 -12.92 10.87
C VAL A 217 -1.96 -11.76 9.87
N LEU A 218 -2.74 -11.96 8.80
CA LEU A 218 -2.76 -11.04 7.64
C LEU A 218 -4.02 -10.16 7.49
N ASP A 219 -4.78 -9.89 8.56
CA ASP A 219 -5.51 -8.60 8.64
C ASP A 219 -4.52 -7.45 8.86
N TYR A 220 -3.35 -7.74 9.43
CA TYR A 220 -2.40 -6.78 9.98
C TYR A 220 -1.41 -6.21 8.95
N ILE A 221 -1.20 -6.86 7.80
CA ILE A 221 -0.30 -6.37 6.73
C ILE A 221 -0.96 -5.24 5.91
N SER A 222 -2.29 -5.30 5.82
CA SER A 222 -3.13 -4.27 5.18
C SER A 222 -3.01 -2.92 5.89
N ARG A 223 -2.94 -2.96 7.23
CA ARG A 223 -3.07 -1.76 8.08
C ARG A 223 -1.75 -1.13 8.48
N HIS A 224 -0.60 -1.68 8.09
CA HIS A 224 0.72 -1.08 8.36
C HIS A 224 0.78 0.37 7.88
N GLY A 225 0.30 0.61 6.65
CA GLY A 225 0.24 1.96 6.10
C GLY A 225 -0.67 2.90 6.89
N GLU A 226 -1.79 2.41 7.45
CA GLU A 226 -2.67 3.22 8.30
C GLU A 226 -1.94 3.68 9.57
N VAL A 227 -1.08 2.83 10.13
CA VAL A 227 -0.29 3.17 11.33
C VAL A 227 0.77 4.21 11.00
N VAL A 228 1.47 4.07 9.88
CA VAL A 228 2.46 5.06 9.43
C VAL A 228 1.79 6.41 9.15
N ASP A 229 0.60 6.41 8.53
CA ASP A 229 -0.15 7.64 8.26
C ASP A 229 -0.62 8.31 9.56
N ALA A 230 -1.14 7.53 10.53
CA ALA A 230 -1.54 8.04 11.85
C ALA A 230 -0.34 8.59 12.64
N LEU A 231 0.82 7.94 12.56
CA LEU A 231 2.07 8.42 13.14
C LEU A 231 2.53 9.73 12.52
N SER A 232 2.43 9.84 11.19
CA SER A 232 2.73 11.07 10.45
C SER A 232 1.81 12.22 10.88
N ALA A 233 0.49 11.98 10.96
CA ALA A 233 -0.48 12.97 11.40
C ALA A 233 -0.22 13.43 12.84
N TRP A 234 0.03 12.49 13.75
CA TRP A 234 0.35 12.79 15.15
C TRP A 234 1.62 13.66 15.30
N LEU A 235 2.68 13.36 14.54
CA LEU A 235 3.90 14.17 14.54
C LEU A 235 3.66 15.59 13.98
N GLN A 236 2.76 15.73 13.01
CA GLN A 236 2.39 17.03 12.46
C GLN A 236 1.56 17.85 13.46
N GLU A 237 0.57 17.21 14.12
CA GLU A 237 -0.28 17.84 15.14
C GLU A 237 0.52 18.26 16.38
N ALA A 238 1.53 17.48 16.78
CA ALA A 238 2.46 17.84 17.84
C ALA A 238 3.31 19.09 17.52
N GLY A 239 3.29 19.55 16.26
CA GLY A 239 4.00 20.74 15.81
C GLY A 239 5.49 20.49 15.61
N LEU A 240 5.88 20.15 14.38
CA LEU A 240 7.29 20.02 14.02
C LEU A 240 8.04 21.35 14.26
N LYS A 241 9.11 21.31 15.06
CA LYS A 241 9.94 22.49 15.33
C LYS A 241 10.49 23.06 14.02
N ARG A 242 10.62 24.40 13.93
CA ARG A 242 11.06 25.13 12.73
C ARG A 242 12.28 24.49 12.05
N GLY A 243 12.15 24.25 10.74
CA GLY A 243 13.20 23.66 9.89
C GLY A 243 13.25 22.13 9.88
N ARG A 244 12.33 21.46 10.60
CA ARG A 244 12.16 20.01 10.54
C ARG A 244 11.07 19.63 9.54
N ARG A 245 11.22 18.45 8.95
CA ARG A 245 10.24 17.85 8.03
C ARG A 245 10.17 16.35 8.25
N LEU A 246 9.02 15.76 7.92
CA LEU A 246 8.89 14.32 7.85
C LEU A 246 9.63 13.79 6.63
N VAL A 247 10.32 12.68 6.79
CA VAL A 247 11.02 11.96 5.73
C VAL A 247 10.59 10.50 5.73
N LYS A 248 10.53 9.92 4.55
CA LYS A 248 10.20 8.51 4.32
C LYS A 248 11.11 8.01 3.20
N ASN A 249 11.70 6.83 3.29
CA ASN A 249 12.33 6.18 2.14
C ASN A 249 12.10 4.66 2.17
N VAL A 250 12.71 3.90 1.27
CA VAL A 250 12.55 2.43 1.18
C VAL A 250 13.09 1.71 2.43
N LEU A 251 14.01 2.35 3.15
CA LEU A 251 14.75 1.78 4.28
C LEU A 251 14.21 2.22 5.65
N ILE A 252 13.39 3.28 5.71
CA ILE A 252 12.79 3.80 6.95
C ILE A 252 11.29 4.05 6.75
N ASP A 253 10.47 3.54 7.68
CA ASP A 253 9.02 3.68 7.62
C ASP A 253 8.57 5.13 7.81
N LEU A 254 9.19 5.86 8.74
CA LEU A 254 9.01 7.30 8.94
C LEU A 254 10.20 7.89 9.71
N GLY A 255 10.52 9.16 9.48
CA GLY A 255 11.53 9.89 10.25
C GLY A 255 11.27 11.39 10.30
N VAL A 256 12.00 12.08 11.17
CA VAL A 256 12.03 13.54 11.27
C VAL A 256 13.45 13.99 10.93
N ALA A 257 13.60 14.87 9.96
CA ALA A 257 14.90 15.39 9.55
C ALA A 257 14.95 16.93 9.62
N LYS A 258 16.13 17.46 9.91
CA LYS A 258 16.46 18.88 9.84
C LYS A 258 17.60 19.08 8.84
N GLY A 259 17.29 19.61 7.65
CA GLY A 259 18.22 19.57 6.52
C GLY A 259 18.50 18.12 6.10
N ASP A 260 19.77 17.74 6.05
CA ASP A 260 20.23 16.37 5.73
C ASP A 260 20.43 15.49 6.96
N GLN A 261 20.25 16.03 8.18
CA GLN A 261 20.39 15.27 9.42
C GLN A 261 19.06 14.62 9.80
N LEU A 262 19.07 13.29 9.90
CA LEU A 262 17.97 12.52 10.48
C LEU A 262 18.02 12.70 12.01
N GLU A 263 16.97 13.27 12.60
CA GLU A 263 16.86 13.45 14.05
C GLU A 263 16.14 12.26 14.70
N ASP A 264 14.98 11.89 14.15
CA ASP A 264 14.19 10.78 14.66
C ASP A 264 13.95 9.75 13.54
N VAL A 265 13.93 8.47 13.90
CA VAL A 265 13.48 7.38 13.02
C VAL A 265 12.48 6.50 13.75
N PHE A 266 11.44 6.13 13.03
CA PHE A 266 10.36 5.28 13.51
C PHE A 266 10.29 4.04 12.61
N GLU A 267 10.25 2.87 13.24
CA GLU A 267 10.04 1.60 12.55
C GLU A 267 8.74 0.99 13.06
N VAL A 268 7.79 0.73 12.15
CA VAL A 268 6.44 0.30 12.49
C VAL A 268 6.30 -1.19 12.24
N LYS A 269 6.03 -1.95 13.31
CA LYS A 269 5.61 -3.35 13.18
C LYS A 269 4.16 -3.49 13.61
N THR A 270 3.41 -4.25 12.82
CA THR A 270 2.00 -4.56 13.12
C THR A 270 1.82 -5.84 13.92
N SER A 271 2.91 -6.36 14.50
CA SER A 271 2.94 -7.57 15.33
C SER A 271 4.02 -7.44 16.42
N THR A 272 3.80 -8.05 17.58
CA THR A 272 4.77 -8.17 18.68
C THR A 272 5.48 -9.52 18.71
N ASP A 273 5.31 -10.37 17.70
CA ASP A 273 6.05 -11.63 17.63
C ASP A 273 7.57 -11.36 17.58
N ARG A 274 8.34 -12.31 18.13
CA ARG A 274 9.79 -12.16 18.30
C ARG A 274 10.52 -11.87 16.98
N SER A 275 10.07 -12.45 15.86
CA SER A 275 10.68 -12.22 14.56
C SER A 275 10.42 -10.80 14.05
N SER A 276 9.18 -10.31 14.16
CA SER A 276 8.81 -8.94 13.79
C SER A 276 9.57 -7.91 14.63
N VAL A 277 9.64 -8.13 15.94
CA VAL A 277 10.37 -7.24 16.87
C VAL A 277 11.86 -7.22 16.56
N TYR A 278 12.50 -8.37 16.40
CA TYR A 278 13.93 -8.43 16.06
C TYR A 278 14.24 -7.79 14.70
N ALA A 279 13.38 -7.99 13.70
CA ALA A 279 13.52 -7.31 12.42
C ALA A 279 13.44 -5.79 12.58
N GLY A 280 12.48 -5.30 13.37
CA GLY A 280 12.33 -3.87 13.63
C GLY A 280 13.52 -3.25 14.35
N ILE A 281 14.02 -3.93 15.40
CA ILE A 281 15.25 -3.55 16.09
C ILE A 281 16.41 -3.50 15.09
N GLY A 282 16.60 -4.56 14.29
CA GLY A 282 17.68 -4.62 13.29
C GLY A 282 17.61 -3.47 12.28
N GLN A 283 16.43 -3.13 11.78
CA GLN A 283 16.23 -2.01 10.85
C GLN A 283 16.56 -0.67 11.52
N LEU A 284 16.13 -0.44 12.76
CA LEU A 284 16.49 0.76 13.53
C LEU A 284 18.00 0.86 13.77
N MET A 285 18.67 -0.27 14.03
CA MET A 285 20.12 -0.29 14.24
C MET A 285 20.90 0.00 12.96
N VAL A 286 20.43 -0.47 11.81
CA VAL A 286 21.13 -0.33 10.52
C VAL A 286 20.79 1.00 9.85
N HIS A 287 19.51 1.34 9.75
CA HIS A 287 19.04 2.52 9.01
C HIS A 287 18.87 3.75 9.90
N GLY A 288 18.75 3.55 11.21
CA GLY A 288 18.66 4.61 12.23
C GLY A 288 19.97 5.00 12.88
N VAL A 289 21.12 4.46 12.43
CA VAL A 289 22.42 4.64 13.12
C VAL A 289 22.85 6.10 13.29
N ARG A 290 22.38 6.99 12.40
CA ARG A 290 22.66 8.44 12.45
C ARG A 290 21.53 9.25 13.09
N ALA A 291 20.41 8.61 13.45
CA ALA A 291 19.31 9.27 14.12
C ALA A 291 19.65 9.51 15.59
N GLY A 292 19.28 10.69 16.10
CA GLY A 292 19.39 11.00 17.52
C GLY A 292 18.39 10.21 18.37
N ARG A 293 17.25 9.84 17.79
CA ARG A 293 16.18 9.08 18.43
C ARG A 293 15.73 7.93 17.54
N ARG A 294 15.59 6.74 18.12
CA ARG A 294 15.10 5.52 17.45
C ARG A 294 13.87 5.04 18.18
N VAL A 295 12.76 4.86 17.45
CA VAL A 295 11.47 4.50 18.03
C VAL A 295 10.93 3.26 17.33
N LEU A 296 10.67 2.21 18.10
CA LEU A 296 9.97 1.02 17.63
C LEU A 296 8.47 1.18 17.94
N VAL A 297 7.63 1.10 16.92
CA VAL A 297 6.19 1.31 17.02
C VAL A 297 5.47 -0.03 16.90
N LEU A 298 4.81 -0.49 17.98
CA LEU A 298 4.22 -1.83 18.11
C LEU A 298 2.74 -1.80 18.51
N PRO A 299 1.93 -2.82 18.17
CA PRO A 299 0.54 -2.86 18.62
C PRO A 299 0.47 -3.05 20.14
N GLU A 300 -0.60 -2.52 20.74
CA GLU A 300 -0.89 -2.61 22.18
C GLU A 300 -1.26 -4.03 22.61
N GLU A 301 -2.13 -4.71 21.85
CA GLU A 301 -2.74 -5.99 22.23
C GLU A 301 -1.74 -7.17 22.27
N GLY A 302 -0.44 -6.89 22.06
CA GLY A 302 0.63 -7.87 22.04
C GLY A 302 1.56 -7.78 23.24
N VAL A 303 1.69 -8.90 23.97
CA VAL A 303 2.73 -9.07 24.99
C VAL A 303 4.09 -9.12 24.31
N LEU A 304 5.05 -8.35 24.83
CA LEU A 304 6.42 -8.43 24.32
C LEU A 304 7.09 -9.72 24.81
N PRO A 305 7.89 -10.38 23.96
CA PRO A 305 8.74 -11.47 24.42
C PRO A 305 9.62 -11.03 25.59
N ALA A 306 9.83 -11.93 26.56
CA ALA A 306 10.67 -11.64 27.73
C ALA A 306 12.06 -11.12 27.33
N GLY A 307 12.54 -10.09 28.05
CA GLY A 307 13.83 -9.42 27.83
C GLY A 307 13.86 -8.40 26.69
N ILE A 308 12.76 -8.20 25.94
CA ILE A 308 12.72 -7.20 24.88
C ILE A 308 12.73 -5.78 25.43
N GLU A 309 11.98 -5.49 26.48
CA GLU A 309 11.92 -4.13 27.04
C GLU A 309 13.29 -3.68 27.55
N GLU A 310 13.97 -4.55 28.31
CA GLU A 310 15.36 -4.35 28.76
C GLU A 310 16.32 -4.14 27.58
N ALA A 311 16.20 -4.97 26.52
CA ALA A 311 17.04 -4.83 25.34
C ALA A 311 16.76 -3.53 24.57
N LEU A 312 15.52 -3.06 24.48
CA LEU A 312 15.18 -1.78 23.86
C LEU A 312 15.81 -0.62 24.64
N GLU A 313 15.73 -0.67 25.98
CA GLU A 313 16.36 0.32 26.87
C GLU A 313 17.89 0.35 26.68
N GLU A 314 18.56 -0.82 26.74
CA GLU A 314 20.01 -0.92 26.55
C GLU A 314 20.46 -0.42 25.16
N LEU A 315 19.65 -0.66 24.13
CA LEU A 315 19.94 -0.22 22.77
C LEU A 315 19.58 1.26 22.53
N GLY A 316 18.95 1.94 23.50
CA GLY A 316 18.46 3.31 23.35
C GLY A 316 17.39 3.41 22.26
N ILE A 317 16.48 2.44 22.22
CA ILE A 317 15.31 2.40 21.35
C ILE A 317 14.06 2.62 22.21
N GLU A 318 13.32 3.67 21.89
CA GLU A 318 12.05 3.95 22.56
C GLU A 318 10.93 3.09 22.00
N LEU A 319 9.96 2.76 22.85
CA LEU A 319 8.78 2.00 22.47
C LEU A 319 7.57 2.94 22.38
N LEU A 320 6.87 2.90 21.25
CA LEU A 320 5.58 3.56 21.08
C LEU A 320 4.52 2.51 20.78
N ARG A 321 3.36 2.60 21.43
CA ARG A 321 2.26 1.66 21.24
C ARG A 321 1.14 2.22 20.39
N PHE A 322 0.41 1.36 19.70
CA PHE A 322 -0.81 1.76 18.99
C PHE A 322 -1.93 0.72 19.08
N ARG A 323 -3.17 1.20 18.97
CA ARG A 323 -4.38 0.36 18.91
C ARG A 323 -5.02 0.49 17.54
N LEU A 324 -5.30 -0.66 16.93
CA LEU A 324 -6.04 -0.76 15.67
C LEU A 324 -7.53 -0.90 15.98
N THR A 325 -8.34 0.11 15.67
CA THR A 325 -9.81 0.00 15.75
C THR A 325 -10.39 -0.33 14.37
N PRO A 326 -11.66 -0.78 14.26
CA PRO A 326 -12.29 -0.97 12.95
C PRO A 326 -12.35 0.29 12.11
N HIS A 327 -12.17 1.49 12.70
CA HIS A 327 -12.31 2.79 12.02
C HIS A 327 -11.05 3.63 11.96
N ASP A 328 -10.09 3.39 12.86
CA ASP A 328 -8.94 4.27 13.07
C ASP A 328 -7.71 3.53 13.62
N VAL A 329 -6.60 4.25 13.65
CA VAL A 329 -5.41 3.90 14.42
C VAL A 329 -5.23 4.94 15.53
N VAL A 330 -5.09 4.47 16.77
CA VAL A 330 -4.88 5.33 17.94
C VAL A 330 -3.48 5.08 18.47
N LEU A 331 -2.62 6.10 18.50
CA LEU A 331 -1.33 6.01 19.17
C LEU A 331 -1.52 6.17 20.68
N LEU A 332 -0.82 5.35 21.44
CA LEU A 332 -0.88 5.34 22.90
C LEU A 332 0.41 5.96 23.42
N MET A 333 0.26 7.00 24.23
CA MET A 333 1.38 7.56 24.96
C MET A 333 1.56 6.74 26.24
N GLU A 334 2.77 6.27 26.48
CA GLU A 334 3.22 5.81 27.81
C GLU A 334 3.84 6.98 28.57
#